data_AF-A0A4P2Q862-F1
#
_entry.id   AF-A0A4P2Q862-F1
#
_cell.length_a   1.000
_cell.length_b   1.000
_cell.length_c   1.000
_cell.angle_alpha   90.00
_cell.angle_beta   90.00
_cell.angle_gamma   90.00
#
_symmetry.space_group_name_H-M   'P 1'
#
loop_
_entity.id
_entity.type
_entity.pdbx_description
1 polymer ?
#
loop_
_entity_poly.entity_id
_entity_poly.type
_entity_poly.pdbx_seq_one_letter_code
_entity_poly.pdbx_strand_id
1 'polypeptide(L)'
;MLGNLVEARWPGGRIELARDPLGQIVKETQVLGGEAHAIEARYDALGSRISRRTTLGHSEAIARDAMGSRVRTVLDDAALIEHGLDPLGREIFRRLPGGGAIGTSYDPLGRLSQRRVTRPAERPPTAPGHPAWVGELPDAVVAVMSYRHDPTGELVARSGGARGARAATELRYDPVGQLLAMTPEVGRREVFRYDPAGNLHEGDGAPERRYGRGGKLLRKGNTEYRWDAEGRLVERREDAGGDKPRVYRYGWSGAGLLDHVEAPDGARVEFEYDPLARRVRKRVLAWDEAAGALRLARETRFVWDGDVLVHEITRSPAQRAAAPGGAAASVRTYCFMDDSFVPAAHREADGRWVHYVNDPVGTPEQLLDDAGAIVGSLERRAFGLEAQHDGGASTPLRLPGQYEDAETGLYYNRYRYYDPADGMFVSPDPLGVAGGSGYYGYAVNPFAWIDPFGLASLREAERLLEDSENRSFGNNVGHARAHVPGPGQDPAALATSRPTKQTNTVFRSRNQALRSLRDIMTRDDAALRSLAPGQVHSGSYTPRETLEGLESRSGQPAQRACVNRVTYSIGRLPNGQLHLLHFAPRQS
;
A
#
# COMPACT_ATOMS: atom_id res chain seq x y z
N MET A 1 -2.72 -13.90 -28.27
CA MET A 1 -1.94 -14.07 -27.02
C MET A 1 -0.44 -14.14 -27.32
N LEU A 2 0.25 -13.01 -27.51
CA LEU A 2 1.72 -13.03 -27.62
C LEU A 2 2.28 -11.94 -26.71
N GLY A 3 2.88 -12.35 -25.58
CA GLY A 3 3.68 -11.46 -24.72
C GLY A 3 3.33 -11.41 -23.23
N ASN A 4 2.32 -12.14 -22.75
CA ASN A 4 2.01 -12.19 -21.31
C ASN A 4 3.03 -13.06 -20.56
N LEU A 5 3.39 -12.65 -19.34
CA LEU A 5 4.26 -13.44 -18.47
C LEU A 5 3.56 -14.76 -18.12
N VAL A 6 4.25 -15.87 -18.39
CA VAL A 6 3.82 -17.24 -18.04
C VAL A 6 4.69 -17.85 -16.95
N GLU A 7 5.94 -17.42 -16.85
CA GLU A 7 6.87 -17.92 -15.84
C GLU A 7 7.97 -16.88 -15.58
N ALA A 8 8.39 -16.76 -14.32
CA ALA A 8 9.60 -16.03 -13.93
C ALA A 8 10.44 -16.91 -13.00
N ARG A 9 11.75 -16.98 -13.24
CA ARG A 9 12.71 -17.75 -12.41
C ARG A 9 13.77 -16.84 -11.83
N TRP A 10 14.23 -17.17 -10.62
CA TRP A 10 15.38 -16.54 -9.97
C TRP A 10 16.11 -17.60 -9.13
N PRO A 11 17.30 -17.31 -8.58
CA PRO A 11 18.07 -18.30 -7.83
C PRO A 11 17.32 -18.98 -6.67
N GLY A 12 16.37 -18.29 -6.03
CA GLY A 12 15.61 -18.83 -4.90
C GLY A 12 14.33 -19.58 -5.28
N GLY A 13 13.83 -19.43 -6.50
CA GLY A 13 12.51 -19.94 -6.84
C GLY A 13 12.01 -19.65 -8.26
N ARG A 14 10.72 -19.91 -8.46
CA ARG A 14 10.00 -19.55 -9.67
C ARG A 14 8.52 -19.28 -9.42
N ILE A 15 7.92 -18.51 -10.31
CA ILE A 15 6.47 -18.28 -10.38
C ILE A 15 5.99 -18.76 -11.74
N GLU A 16 4.86 -19.46 -11.76
CA GLU A 16 4.17 -19.90 -12.96
C GLU A 16 2.75 -19.33 -12.96
N LEU A 17 2.32 -18.76 -14.10
CA LEU A 17 1.02 -18.12 -14.28
C LEU A 17 0.25 -18.82 -15.40
N ALA A 18 -0.88 -19.45 -15.05
CA ALA A 18 -1.83 -19.96 -16.02
C ALA A 18 -2.97 -18.95 -16.20
N ARG A 19 -3.39 -18.75 -17.45
CA ARG A 19 -4.43 -17.80 -17.82
C ARG A 19 -5.52 -18.43 -18.66
N ASP A 20 -6.73 -17.89 -18.55
CA ASP A 20 -7.84 -18.24 -19.43
C ASP A 20 -7.73 -17.54 -20.79
N PRO A 21 -8.66 -17.80 -21.74
CA PRO A 21 -8.70 -17.10 -23.03
C PRO A 21 -8.83 -15.58 -22.97
N LEU A 22 -9.37 -15.03 -21.88
CA LEU A 22 -9.52 -13.60 -21.62
C LEU A 22 -8.26 -12.98 -20.99
N GLY A 23 -7.25 -13.80 -20.67
CA GLY A 23 -5.99 -13.37 -20.09
C GLY A 23 -6.01 -13.25 -18.57
N GLN A 24 -7.09 -13.64 -17.90
CA GLN A 24 -7.22 -13.61 -16.44
C GLN A 24 -6.37 -14.72 -15.81
N ILE A 25 -5.71 -14.46 -14.68
CA ILE A 25 -4.88 -15.46 -14.00
C ILE A 25 -5.79 -16.44 -13.28
N VAL A 26 -5.91 -17.66 -13.80
CA VAL A 26 -6.71 -18.74 -13.18
C VAL A 26 -5.89 -19.60 -12.23
N LYS A 27 -4.56 -19.58 -12.36
CA LYS A 27 -3.66 -20.24 -11.42
C LYS A 27 -2.33 -19.51 -11.33
N GLU A 28 -1.90 -19.23 -10.12
CA GLU A 28 -0.55 -18.77 -9.82
C GLU A 28 0.14 -19.82 -8.94
N THR A 29 1.30 -20.34 -9.36
CA THR A 29 2.12 -21.27 -8.57
C THR A 29 3.44 -20.61 -8.20
N GLN A 30 3.71 -20.52 -6.90
CA GLN A 30 4.93 -19.95 -6.32
C GLN A 30 5.77 -21.08 -5.70
N VAL A 31 6.96 -21.31 -6.26
CA VAL A 31 7.91 -22.29 -5.74
C VAL A 31 9.11 -21.57 -5.15
N LEU A 32 9.38 -21.81 -3.87
CA LEU A 32 10.51 -21.24 -3.14
C LEU A 32 11.19 -22.36 -2.34
N GLY A 33 12.51 -22.52 -2.52
CA GLY A 33 13.27 -23.54 -1.78
C GLY A 33 12.74 -24.97 -1.92
N GLY A 34 12.19 -25.31 -3.09
CA GLY A 34 11.60 -26.63 -3.38
C GLY A 34 10.15 -26.83 -2.93
N GLU A 35 9.59 -25.93 -2.14
CA GLU A 35 8.20 -26.00 -1.67
C GLU A 35 7.29 -25.15 -2.57
N ALA A 36 6.24 -25.76 -3.13
CA ALA A 36 5.29 -25.12 -4.02
C ALA A 36 3.98 -24.78 -3.29
N HIS A 37 3.49 -23.56 -3.50
CA HIS A 37 2.13 -23.18 -3.14
C HIS A 37 1.42 -22.61 -4.36
N ALA A 38 0.14 -22.95 -4.53
CA ALA A 38 -0.65 -22.45 -5.65
C ALA A 38 -1.95 -21.80 -5.18
N ILE A 39 -2.36 -20.80 -5.94
CA ILE A 39 -3.61 -20.07 -5.82
C ILE A 39 -4.37 -20.33 -7.11
N GLU A 40 -5.57 -20.87 -7.00
CA GLU A 40 -6.47 -21.10 -8.12
C GLU A 40 -7.66 -20.17 -7.99
N ALA A 41 -7.99 -19.45 -9.07
CA ALA A 41 -9.10 -18.52 -9.12
C ALA A 41 -10.09 -18.90 -10.22
N ARG A 42 -11.37 -18.56 -9.99
CA ARG A 42 -12.42 -18.63 -11.01
C ARG A 42 -13.13 -17.29 -11.12
N TYR A 43 -13.57 -17.01 -12.34
CA TYR A 43 -14.21 -15.75 -12.71
C TYR A 43 -15.57 -16.03 -13.33
N ASP A 44 -16.50 -15.11 -13.16
CA ASP A 44 -17.76 -15.12 -13.91
C ASP A 44 -17.57 -14.54 -15.33
N ALA A 45 -18.66 -14.48 -16.09
CA ALA A 45 -18.66 -13.97 -17.45
C ALA A 45 -18.35 -12.45 -17.54
N LEU A 46 -18.46 -11.71 -16.43
CA LEU A 46 -18.12 -10.29 -16.35
C LEU A 46 -16.65 -10.08 -15.95
N GLY A 47 -15.89 -11.16 -15.71
CA GLY A 47 -14.51 -11.12 -15.26
C GLY A 47 -14.35 -10.85 -13.77
N SER A 48 -15.44 -10.92 -12.99
CA SER A 48 -15.37 -10.75 -11.55
C SER A 48 -15.01 -12.08 -10.89
N ARG A 49 -14.12 -12.05 -9.89
CA ARG A 49 -13.71 -13.26 -9.18
C ARG A 49 -14.88 -13.81 -8.35
N ILE A 50 -15.14 -15.11 -8.51
CA ILE A 50 -16.21 -15.86 -7.81
C ILE A 50 -15.68 -16.98 -6.93
N SER A 51 -14.41 -17.37 -7.08
CA SER A 51 -13.80 -18.38 -6.21
C SER A 51 -12.29 -18.23 -6.16
N ARG A 52 -11.71 -18.58 -5.01
CA ARG A 52 -10.29 -18.76 -4.80
C ARG A 52 -10.06 -20.03 -3.96
N ARG A 53 -9.06 -20.83 -4.31
CA ARG A 53 -8.58 -21.95 -3.48
C ARG A 53 -7.07 -21.95 -3.41
N THR A 54 -6.50 -22.38 -2.29
CA THR A 54 -5.05 -22.51 -2.14
C THR A 54 -4.63 -23.92 -1.76
N THR A 55 -3.38 -24.26 -2.07
CA THR A 55 -2.78 -25.54 -1.66
C THR A 55 -2.56 -25.67 -0.15
N LEU A 56 -2.84 -24.61 0.63
CA LEU A 56 -2.78 -24.59 2.10
C LEU A 56 -4.17 -24.75 2.74
N GLY A 57 -5.15 -25.22 1.96
CA GLY A 57 -6.48 -25.57 2.45
C GLY A 57 -7.43 -24.40 2.65
N HIS A 58 -7.09 -23.19 2.16
CA HIS A 58 -8.02 -22.07 2.16
C HIS A 58 -8.96 -22.13 0.96
N SER A 59 -10.25 -21.95 1.19
CA SER A 59 -11.24 -21.73 0.14
C SER A 59 -12.01 -20.42 0.37
N GLU A 60 -12.29 -19.70 -0.71
CA GLU A 60 -13.19 -18.56 -0.72
C GLU A 60 -14.16 -18.73 -1.90
N ALA A 61 -15.45 -18.64 -1.62
CA ALA A 61 -16.50 -18.57 -2.63
C ALA A 61 -17.23 -17.24 -2.50
N ILE A 62 -17.43 -16.55 -3.63
CA ILE A 62 -18.02 -15.21 -3.68
C ILE A 62 -19.27 -15.29 -4.55
N ALA A 63 -20.42 -15.05 -3.95
CA ALA A 63 -21.67 -14.88 -4.69
C ALA A 63 -21.86 -13.41 -5.04
N ARG A 64 -22.22 -13.17 -6.31
CA ARG A 64 -22.47 -11.83 -6.85
C ARG A 64 -23.90 -11.71 -7.36
N ASP A 65 -24.45 -10.51 -7.27
CA ASP A 65 -25.73 -10.19 -7.89
C ASP A 65 -25.60 -9.96 -9.40
N ALA A 66 -26.72 -9.68 -10.06
CA ALA A 66 -26.75 -9.43 -11.51
C ALA A 66 -25.97 -8.17 -11.94
N MET A 67 -25.62 -7.29 -11.01
CA MET A 67 -24.80 -6.10 -11.25
C MET A 67 -23.30 -6.37 -10.99
N GLY A 68 -22.93 -7.59 -10.62
CA GLY A 68 -21.55 -7.97 -10.30
C GLY A 68 -21.14 -7.67 -8.86
N SER A 69 -22.06 -7.17 -8.04
CA SER A 69 -21.77 -6.75 -6.67
C SER A 69 -21.73 -7.94 -5.72
N ARG A 70 -20.75 -7.97 -4.81
CA ARG A 70 -20.58 -9.04 -3.81
C ARG A 70 -21.75 -9.03 -2.82
N VAL A 71 -22.49 -10.13 -2.73
CA VAL A 71 -23.61 -10.30 -1.78
C VAL A 71 -23.34 -11.35 -0.70
N ARG A 72 -22.49 -12.35 -0.98
CA ARG A 72 -22.05 -13.34 0.01
C ARG A 72 -20.60 -13.76 -0.21
N THR A 73 -19.91 -14.04 0.88
CA THR A 73 -18.60 -14.67 0.91
C THR A 73 -18.67 -15.89 1.82
N VAL A 74 -18.20 -17.05 1.36
CA VAL A 74 -18.04 -18.24 2.19
C VAL A 74 -16.56 -18.54 2.29
N LEU A 75 -16.03 -18.55 3.51
CA LEU A 75 -14.63 -18.86 3.81
C LEU A 75 -14.53 -20.28 4.39
N ASP A 76 -13.60 -21.06 3.85
CA ASP A 76 -13.34 -22.46 4.23
C ASP A 76 -14.61 -23.33 4.31
N ASP A 77 -15.51 -23.11 3.36
CA ASP A 77 -16.79 -23.81 3.21
C ASP A 77 -17.73 -23.74 4.44
N ALA A 78 -17.46 -22.85 5.40
CA ALA A 78 -18.20 -22.75 6.66
C ALA A 78 -18.54 -21.33 7.08
N ALA A 79 -17.56 -20.41 7.07
CA ALA A 79 -17.74 -19.04 7.57
C ALA A 79 -18.45 -18.18 6.52
N LEU A 80 -19.77 -18.06 6.66
CA LEU A 80 -20.62 -17.21 5.81
C LEU A 80 -20.58 -15.75 6.26
N ILE A 81 -20.23 -14.87 5.33
CA ILE A 81 -20.33 -13.42 5.47
C ILE A 81 -21.35 -12.92 4.45
N GLU A 82 -22.36 -12.19 4.91
CA GLU A 82 -23.36 -11.57 4.02
C GLU A 82 -23.10 -10.08 3.88
N HIS A 83 -23.28 -9.56 2.67
CA HIS A 83 -23.04 -8.16 2.33
C HIS A 83 -24.34 -7.52 1.84
N GLY A 84 -24.67 -6.38 2.43
CA GLY A 84 -25.73 -5.50 1.95
C GLY A 84 -25.15 -4.31 1.24
N LEU A 85 -25.72 -3.98 0.09
CA LEU A 85 -25.28 -2.86 -0.73
C LEU A 85 -26.45 -1.91 -0.97
N ASP A 86 -26.14 -0.63 -1.11
CA ASP A 86 -27.10 0.33 -1.66
C ASP A 86 -27.16 0.26 -3.20
N PRO A 87 -28.09 0.97 -3.86
CA PRO A 87 -28.19 0.97 -5.32
C PRO A 87 -26.96 1.52 -6.07
N LEU A 88 -26.01 2.15 -5.37
CA LEU A 88 -24.74 2.61 -5.94
C LEU A 88 -23.61 1.59 -5.74
N GLY A 89 -23.91 0.40 -5.21
CA GLY A 89 -22.94 -0.67 -4.98
C GLY A 89 -22.07 -0.46 -3.75
N ARG A 90 -22.47 0.40 -2.81
CA ARG A 90 -21.70 0.68 -1.59
C ARG A 90 -22.19 -0.18 -0.43
N GLU A 91 -21.27 -0.75 0.34
CA GLU A 91 -21.59 -1.60 1.50
C GLU A 91 -22.32 -0.82 2.58
N ILE A 92 -23.58 -1.17 2.85
CA ILE A 92 -24.40 -0.63 3.94
C ILE A 92 -24.50 -1.57 5.15
N PHE A 93 -24.25 -2.87 4.96
CA PHE A 93 -24.04 -3.81 6.07
C PHE A 93 -23.13 -4.98 5.70
N ARG A 94 -22.49 -5.55 6.72
CA ARG A 94 -21.82 -6.85 6.66
C ARG A 94 -22.26 -7.70 7.86
N ARG A 95 -22.79 -8.90 7.64
CA ARG A 95 -23.15 -9.86 8.70
C ARG A 95 -22.08 -10.94 8.79
N LEU A 96 -21.62 -11.21 10.00
CA LEU A 96 -20.54 -12.14 10.34
C LEU A 96 -21.09 -13.52 10.71
N PRO A 97 -20.28 -14.60 10.66
CA PRO A 97 -20.75 -15.98 10.85
C PRO A 97 -21.48 -16.24 12.17
N GLY A 98 -21.08 -15.57 13.26
CA GLY A 98 -21.64 -15.70 14.60
C GLY A 98 -22.79 -14.73 14.89
N GLY A 99 -23.30 -14.04 13.87
CA GLY A 99 -24.40 -13.09 13.98
C GLY A 99 -23.98 -11.66 14.30
N GLY A 100 -22.68 -11.40 14.52
CA GLY A 100 -22.16 -10.02 14.60
C GLY A 100 -22.43 -9.26 13.29
N ALA A 101 -22.50 -7.94 13.34
CA ALA A 101 -22.69 -7.15 12.14
C ALA A 101 -21.95 -5.80 12.17
N ILE A 102 -21.60 -5.32 10.98
CA ILE A 102 -21.01 -4.00 10.73
C ILE A 102 -21.97 -3.25 9.82
N GLY A 103 -22.70 -2.27 10.36
CA GLY A 103 -23.48 -1.31 9.59
C GLY A 103 -22.61 -0.15 9.11
N THR A 104 -22.94 0.38 7.93
CA THR A 104 -22.21 1.49 7.30
C THR A 104 -23.19 2.56 6.85
N SER A 105 -22.87 3.81 7.16
CA SER A 105 -23.63 4.97 6.70
C SER A 105 -22.76 5.92 5.89
N TYR A 106 -23.38 6.59 4.95
CA TYR A 106 -22.74 7.59 4.09
C TYR A 106 -23.38 8.96 4.31
N ASP A 107 -22.62 10.03 4.07
CA ASP A 107 -23.16 11.37 3.97
C ASP A 107 -23.83 11.60 2.59
N PRO A 108 -24.53 12.74 2.37
CA PRO A 108 -25.18 13.02 1.09
C PRO A 108 -24.24 13.10 -0.12
N LEU A 109 -22.93 13.31 0.11
CA LEU A 109 -21.90 13.30 -0.95
C LEU A 109 -21.30 11.90 -1.16
N GLY A 110 -21.78 10.91 -0.40
CA GLY A 110 -21.42 9.52 -0.54
C GLY A 110 -20.15 9.09 0.16
N ARG A 111 -19.64 9.89 1.09
CA ARG A 111 -18.45 9.57 1.89
C ARG A 111 -18.85 8.83 3.16
N LEU A 112 -17.99 7.91 3.62
CA LEU A 112 -18.24 7.14 4.84
C LEU A 112 -18.46 8.08 6.02
N SER A 113 -19.62 8.04 6.67
CA SER A 113 -19.94 8.90 7.82
C SER A 113 -19.99 8.13 9.13
N GLN A 114 -20.32 6.83 9.08
CA GLN A 114 -20.38 5.99 10.28
C GLN A 114 -20.10 4.51 9.96
N ARG A 115 -19.40 3.84 10.87
CA ARG A 115 -19.41 2.37 11.03
C ARG A 115 -20.03 2.04 12.39
N ARG A 116 -20.95 1.07 12.42
CA ARG A 116 -21.63 0.61 13.63
C ARG A 116 -21.45 -0.89 13.77
N VAL A 117 -20.82 -1.32 14.85
CA VAL A 117 -20.65 -2.74 15.18
C VAL A 117 -21.74 -3.17 16.15
N THR A 118 -22.41 -4.27 15.83
CA THR A 118 -23.42 -4.89 16.68
C THR A 118 -23.11 -6.36 16.91
N ARG A 119 -23.59 -6.88 18.05
CA ARG A 119 -23.56 -8.29 18.39
C ARG A 119 -24.98 -8.79 18.69
N PRO A 120 -25.29 -10.07 18.46
CA PRO A 120 -26.58 -10.64 18.83
C PRO A 120 -26.88 -10.37 20.30
N ALA A 121 -28.14 -10.05 20.60
CA ALA A 121 -28.58 -9.87 21.98
C ALA A 121 -28.47 -11.20 22.75
N GLU A 122 -27.82 -11.18 23.91
CA GLU A 122 -27.83 -12.32 24.83
C GLU A 122 -29.20 -12.44 25.50
N ARG A 123 -29.86 -13.58 25.31
CA ARG A 123 -31.11 -13.87 26.00
C ARG A 123 -30.77 -14.29 27.44
N PRO A 124 -31.29 -13.61 28.49
CA PRO A 124 -31.15 -14.15 29.83
C PRO A 124 -31.84 -15.52 29.90
N PRO A 125 -31.30 -16.49 30.68
CA PRO A 125 -31.96 -17.77 30.88
C PRO A 125 -33.38 -17.52 31.39
N THR A 126 -34.36 -18.06 30.68
CA THR A 126 -35.77 -17.85 30.99
C THR A 126 -36.07 -18.62 32.28
N ALA A 127 -36.34 -17.93 33.39
CA ALA A 127 -36.81 -18.60 34.60
C ALA A 127 -38.18 -19.27 34.34
N PRO A 128 -38.49 -20.41 34.99
CA PRO A 128 -39.78 -21.08 34.82
C PRO A 128 -40.92 -20.10 35.12
N GLY A 129 -41.80 -19.86 34.12
CA GLY A 129 -42.97 -18.97 34.26
C GLY A 129 -42.90 -17.63 33.51
N HIS A 130 -41.81 -17.32 32.81
CA HIS A 130 -41.74 -16.12 31.97
C HIS A 130 -42.52 -16.29 30.64
N PRO A 131 -43.34 -15.31 30.23
CA PRO A 131 -44.10 -15.39 28.98
C PRO A 131 -43.22 -15.42 27.73
N ALA A 132 -43.56 -16.28 26.76
CA ALA A 132 -42.82 -16.46 25.51
C ALA A 132 -42.94 -15.30 24.49
N TRP A 133 -43.66 -14.21 24.80
CA TRP A 133 -43.97 -13.13 23.85
C TRP A 133 -42.97 -11.97 23.82
N VAL A 134 -41.87 -12.01 24.59
CA VAL A 134 -40.81 -11.01 24.44
C VAL A 134 -40.20 -11.19 23.04
N GLY A 135 -40.51 -10.25 22.14
CA GLY A 135 -40.04 -10.25 20.74
C GLY A 135 -38.51 -10.26 20.63
N GLU A 136 -38.00 -10.28 19.40
CA GLU A 136 -36.55 -10.22 19.16
C GLU A 136 -35.96 -8.99 19.86
N LEU A 137 -35.03 -9.21 20.79
CA LEU A 137 -34.28 -8.13 21.42
C LEU A 137 -33.39 -7.49 20.36
N PRO A 138 -33.27 -6.14 20.32
CA PRO A 138 -32.38 -5.49 19.37
C PRO A 138 -30.93 -5.88 19.66
N ASP A 139 -30.14 -6.06 18.60
CA ASP A 139 -28.71 -6.32 18.72
C ASP A 139 -28.02 -5.27 19.59
N ALA A 140 -27.08 -5.72 20.42
CA ALA A 140 -26.32 -4.84 21.28
C ALA A 140 -25.27 -4.10 20.46
N VAL A 141 -25.25 -2.76 20.54
CA VAL A 141 -24.23 -1.94 19.90
C VAL A 141 -22.92 -2.07 20.68
N VAL A 142 -21.88 -2.56 20.02
CA VAL A 142 -20.54 -2.77 20.59
C VAL A 142 -19.67 -1.54 20.36
N ALA A 143 -19.74 -0.95 19.16
CA ALA A 143 -18.98 0.25 18.83
C ALA A 143 -19.69 1.08 17.76
N VAL A 144 -19.45 2.39 17.81
CA VAL A 144 -19.85 3.33 16.75
C VAL A 144 -18.66 4.23 16.45
N MET A 145 -18.25 4.28 15.20
CA MET A 145 -17.13 5.06 14.68
C MET A 145 -17.75 6.06 13.70
N SER A 146 -17.47 7.35 13.89
CA SER A 146 -18.06 8.43 13.11
C SER A 146 -16.97 9.28 12.47
N TYR A 147 -17.21 9.69 11.23
CA TYR A 147 -16.27 10.44 10.40
C TYR A 147 -16.95 11.68 9.85
N ARG A 148 -16.36 12.85 10.08
CA ARG A 148 -16.83 14.12 9.53
C ARG A 148 -15.84 14.63 8.51
N HIS A 149 -16.40 15.02 7.37
CA HIS A 149 -15.64 15.59 6.27
C HIS A 149 -16.05 17.04 6.05
N ASP A 150 -15.13 17.87 5.60
CA ASP A 150 -15.42 19.23 5.13
C ASP A 150 -16.05 19.21 3.72
N PRO A 151 -16.44 20.36 3.15
CA PRO A 151 -16.97 20.40 1.79
C PRO A 151 -15.98 20.03 0.69
N THR A 152 -14.66 20.10 0.93
CA THR A 152 -13.64 19.77 -0.08
C THR A 152 -13.32 18.29 -0.15
N GLY A 153 -13.77 17.49 0.83
CA GLY A 153 -13.57 16.05 0.83
C GLY A 153 -12.73 15.54 1.99
N GLU A 154 -12.09 16.41 2.76
CA GLU A 154 -11.07 16.04 3.73
C GLU A 154 -11.70 15.62 5.05
N LEU A 155 -11.16 14.57 5.66
CA LEU A 155 -11.61 14.07 6.96
C LEU A 155 -11.15 15.03 8.06
N VAL A 156 -12.05 15.85 8.61
CA VAL A 156 -11.71 16.85 9.64
C VAL A 156 -11.90 16.35 11.07
N ALA A 157 -12.67 15.30 11.27
CA ALA A 157 -12.80 14.68 12.58
C ALA A 157 -13.19 13.21 12.50
N ARG A 158 -12.68 12.42 13.45
CA ARG A 158 -13.09 11.04 13.71
C ARG A 158 -13.39 10.88 15.19
N SER A 159 -14.40 10.10 15.54
CA SER A 159 -14.69 9.75 16.94
C SER A 159 -15.25 8.35 17.03
N GLY A 160 -15.20 7.75 18.21
CA GLY A 160 -15.82 6.46 18.46
C GLY A 160 -14.85 5.35 18.88
N GLY A 161 -15.40 4.16 19.14
CA GLY A 161 -14.67 3.00 19.64
C GLY A 161 -15.51 2.12 20.56
N ALA A 162 -14.90 1.07 21.15
CA ALA A 162 -15.53 0.08 22.04
C ALA A 162 -16.24 0.67 23.28
N ARG A 163 -15.95 1.93 23.63
CA ARG A 163 -16.48 2.61 24.82
C ARG A 163 -17.23 3.91 24.53
N GLY A 164 -17.55 4.20 23.27
CA GLY A 164 -18.23 5.44 22.88
C GLY A 164 -17.43 6.68 23.30
N ALA A 165 -16.30 6.92 22.62
CA ALA A 165 -15.45 8.10 22.83
C ALA A 165 -16.30 9.39 22.92
N ARG A 166 -16.05 10.18 23.96
CA ARG A 166 -16.79 11.43 24.21
C ARG A 166 -16.22 12.60 23.41
N ALA A 167 -14.96 12.53 23.00
CA ALA A 167 -14.31 13.55 22.19
C ALA A 167 -13.80 12.99 20.85
N ALA A 168 -13.67 13.89 19.87
CA ALA A 168 -13.21 13.55 18.53
C ALA A 168 -11.71 13.78 18.41
N THR A 169 -11.03 12.95 17.62
CA THR A 169 -9.74 13.29 17.05
C THR A 169 -9.95 14.29 15.92
N GLU A 170 -9.34 15.46 16.03
CA GLU A 170 -9.46 16.54 15.04
C GLU A 170 -8.28 16.55 14.09
N LEU A 171 -8.55 16.77 12.81
CA LEU A 171 -7.57 16.84 11.74
C LEU A 171 -7.66 18.22 11.09
N ARG A 172 -6.50 18.81 10.79
CA ARG A 172 -6.40 20.11 10.13
C ARG A 172 -5.48 20.01 8.94
N TYR A 173 -5.88 20.64 7.84
CA TYR A 173 -5.15 20.64 6.58
C TYR A 173 -4.83 22.06 6.14
N ASP A 174 -3.81 22.18 5.30
CA ASP A 174 -3.60 23.40 4.52
C ASP A 174 -4.48 23.39 3.25
N PRO A 175 -4.53 24.50 2.49
CA PRO A 175 -5.35 24.58 1.27
C PRO A 175 -4.97 23.59 0.17
N VAL A 176 -3.82 22.92 0.26
CA VAL A 176 -3.36 21.93 -0.72
C VAL A 176 -3.46 20.49 -0.21
N GLY A 177 -4.18 20.28 0.90
CA GLY A 177 -4.50 18.97 1.47
C GLY A 177 -3.41 18.37 2.36
N GLN A 178 -2.32 19.08 2.65
CA GLN A 178 -1.29 18.58 3.57
C GLN A 178 -1.79 18.62 5.01
N LEU A 179 -1.62 17.52 5.75
CA LEU A 179 -2.01 17.45 7.15
C LEU A 179 -1.13 18.37 8.00
N LEU A 180 -1.71 19.39 8.63
CA LEU A 180 -1.05 20.35 9.51
C LEU A 180 -1.12 19.96 11.00
N ALA A 181 -2.18 19.26 11.41
CA ALA A 181 -2.28 18.77 12.77
C ALA A 181 -3.23 17.58 12.90
N MET A 182 -2.90 16.67 13.81
CA MET A 182 -3.79 15.64 14.34
C MET A 182 -3.84 15.80 15.86
N THR A 183 -5.03 16.09 16.38
CA THR A 183 -5.27 16.24 17.82
C THR A 183 -6.09 15.04 18.28
N PRO A 184 -5.46 13.99 18.84
CA PRO A 184 -6.19 12.82 19.32
C PRO A 184 -7.04 13.13 20.56
N GLU A 185 -8.00 12.25 20.88
CA GLU A 185 -8.78 12.36 22.13
C GLU A 185 -7.87 12.20 23.36
N VAL A 186 -6.96 11.24 23.29
CA VAL A 186 -5.96 10.95 24.32
C VAL A 186 -4.58 10.99 23.67
N GLY A 187 -3.61 11.58 24.36
CA GLY A 187 -2.23 11.64 23.90
C GLY A 187 -1.81 13.00 23.37
N ARG A 188 -0.63 13.03 22.76
CA ARG A 188 0.00 14.28 22.30
C ARG A 188 -0.54 14.66 20.93
N ARG A 189 -0.93 15.93 20.79
CA ARG A 189 -1.18 16.55 19.51
C ARG A 189 0.05 16.47 18.62
N GLU A 190 -0.14 15.98 17.40
CA GLU A 190 0.89 15.97 16.36
C GLU A 190 0.68 17.20 15.48
N VAL A 191 1.74 17.99 15.27
CA VAL A 191 1.71 19.21 14.44
C VAL A 191 2.76 19.09 13.37
N PHE A 192 2.41 19.48 12.16
CA PHE A 192 3.24 19.34 10.98
C PHE A 192 3.37 20.67 10.25
N ARG A 193 4.52 20.85 9.61
CA ARG A 193 4.85 21.97 8.73
C ARG A 193 5.61 21.42 7.55
N TYR A 194 5.45 22.02 6.39
CA TYR A 194 6.12 21.58 5.18
C TYR A 194 6.99 22.70 4.64
N ASP A 195 8.21 22.37 4.24
CA ASP A 195 9.04 23.32 3.50
C ASP A 195 8.56 23.43 2.03
N PRO A 196 9.06 24.40 1.24
CA PRO A 196 8.67 24.53 -0.16
C PRO A 196 9.02 23.33 -1.05
N ALA A 197 9.89 22.42 -0.60
CA ALA A 197 10.21 21.18 -1.29
C ALA A 197 9.27 20.01 -0.87
N GLY A 198 8.37 20.24 0.10
CA GLY A 198 7.42 19.26 0.62
C GLY A 198 7.98 18.40 1.75
N ASN A 199 9.15 18.73 2.31
CA ASN A 199 9.72 17.95 3.41
C ASN A 199 8.96 18.20 4.73
N LEU A 200 8.72 17.14 5.48
CA LEU A 200 7.90 17.14 6.70
C LEU A 200 8.69 17.60 7.93
N HIS A 201 8.35 18.75 8.48
CA HIS A 201 8.79 19.21 9.79
C HIS A 201 7.70 19.00 10.84
N GLU A 202 8.10 18.72 12.08
CA GLU A 202 7.17 18.59 13.20
C GLU A 202 7.17 19.88 14.05
N GLY A 203 6.02 20.22 14.62
CA GLY A 203 5.79 21.39 15.47
C GLY A 203 5.74 21.06 16.96
N ASP A 204 5.28 22.02 17.78
CA ASP A 204 4.97 21.85 19.20
C ASP A 204 6.11 21.21 20.03
N GLY A 205 7.36 21.64 19.80
CA GLY A 205 8.54 21.15 20.52
C GLY A 205 8.94 19.72 20.16
N ALA A 206 8.48 19.19 19.02
CA ALA A 206 9.00 17.97 18.45
C ALA A 206 10.47 18.12 18.00
N PRO A 207 11.23 17.02 17.85
CA PRO A 207 12.62 17.07 17.44
C PRO A 207 12.82 17.78 16.09
N GLU A 208 13.79 18.69 16.02
CA GLU A 208 14.13 19.39 14.78
C GLU A 208 14.59 18.40 13.71
N ARG A 209 14.09 18.60 12.49
CA ARG A 209 14.49 17.85 11.29
C ARG A 209 15.38 18.68 10.38
N ARG A 210 16.45 18.06 9.88
CA ARG A 210 17.36 18.66 8.89
C ARG A 210 17.44 17.78 7.66
N TYR A 211 17.23 18.39 6.51
CA TYR A 211 17.24 17.71 5.22
C TYR A 211 18.46 18.10 4.39
N GLY A 212 18.97 17.13 3.64
CA GLY A 212 19.97 17.31 2.61
C GLY A 212 19.33 17.46 1.23
N ARG A 213 20.18 17.43 0.19
CA ARG A 213 19.71 17.48 -1.20
C ARG A 213 18.75 16.33 -1.50
N GLY A 214 17.68 16.63 -2.25
CA GLY A 214 16.70 15.66 -2.69
C GLY A 214 15.73 15.18 -1.60
N GLY A 215 15.66 15.86 -0.45
CA GLY A 215 14.72 15.49 0.64
C GLY A 215 15.23 14.39 1.56
N LYS A 216 16.53 14.08 1.54
CA LYS A 216 17.16 13.10 2.44
C LYS A 216 17.19 13.64 3.86
N LEU A 217 16.50 13.00 4.79
CA LEU A 217 16.58 13.36 6.21
C LEU A 217 18.01 13.08 6.70
N LEU A 218 18.73 14.08 7.19
CA LEU A 218 20.09 13.94 7.70
C LEU A 218 20.11 13.82 9.23
N ARG A 219 19.15 14.46 9.90
CA ARG A 219 19.04 14.46 11.36
C ARG A 219 17.60 14.71 11.80
N LYS A 220 17.15 14.00 12.84
CA LYS A 220 15.93 14.25 13.61
C LYS A 220 16.28 14.19 15.09
N GLY A 221 16.35 15.33 15.78
CA GLY A 221 16.75 15.37 17.19
C GLY A 221 18.15 14.79 17.45
N ASN A 222 18.20 13.67 18.19
CA ASN A 222 19.40 12.89 18.51
C ASN A 222 19.66 11.72 17.54
N THR A 223 18.90 11.65 16.43
CA THR A 223 19.05 10.61 15.41
C THR A 223 19.72 11.18 14.17
N GLU A 224 20.79 10.54 13.71
CA GLU A 224 21.53 10.84 12.48
C GLU A 224 21.27 9.76 11.43
N TYR A 225 21.24 10.17 10.16
CA TYR A 225 20.91 9.30 9.03
C TYR A 225 21.98 9.42 7.95
N ARG A 226 22.41 8.28 7.40
CA ARG A 226 23.35 8.22 6.29
C ARG A 226 22.73 7.49 5.11
N TRP A 227 23.06 7.97 3.92
CA TRP A 227 22.48 7.52 2.66
C TRP A 227 23.59 7.16 1.68
N ASP A 228 23.36 6.15 0.85
CA ASP A 228 24.27 5.82 -0.25
C ASP A 228 24.18 6.83 -1.42
N ALA A 229 24.93 6.54 -2.50
CA ALA A 229 24.98 7.37 -3.69
C ALA A 229 23.64 7.38 -4.46
N GLU A 230 22.88 6.29 -4.39
CA GLU A 230 21.54 6.14 -4.96
C GLU A 230 20.44 6.76 -4.09
N GLY A 231 20.79 7.24 -2.89
CA GLY A 231 19.87 7.91 -1.97
C GLY A 231 19.10 6.95 -1.06
N ARG A 232 19.53 5.70 -0.89
CA ARG A 232 18.91 4.74 0.02
C ARG A 232 19.54 4.82 1.40
N LEU A 233 18.73 4.68 2.46
CA LEU A 233 19.21 4.76 3.84
C LEU A 233 20.16 3.60 4.08
N VAL A 234 21.36 3.84 4.61
CA VAL A 234 22.34 2.79 4.93
C VAL A 234 22.67 2.72 6.42
N GLU A 235 22.43 3.80 7.17
CA GLU A 235 22.63 3.83 8.61
C GLU A 235 21.64 4.79 9.29
N ARG A 236 21.01 4.34 10.37
CA ARG A 236 20.26 5.18 11.32
C ARG A 236 20.93 5.05 12.68
N ARG A 237 21.44 6.16 13.21
CA ARG A 237 22.18 6.20 14.47
C ARG A 237 21.44 7.08 15.47
N GLU A 238 20.96 6.48 16.55
CA GLU A 238 20.27 7.16 17.64
C GLU A 238 21.21 7.31 18.84
N ASP A 239 21.52 8.54 19.23
CA ASP A 239 22.28 8.82 20.45
C ASP A 239 21.35 8.79 21.67
N ALA A 240 21.19 7.60 22.27
CA ALA A 240 20.26 7.36 23.38
C ALA A 240 20.73 7.87 24.76
N GLY A 241 21.82 8.65 24.82
CA GLY A 241 22.37 9.19 26.07
C GLY A 241 23.13 8.17 26.95
N GLY A 242 23.23 6.91 26.53
CA GLY A 242 24.07 5.89 27.17
C GLY A 242 25.47 5.75 26.52
N ASP A 243 26.27 4.79 26.99
CA ASP A 243 27.68 4.61 26.58
C ASP A 243 27.87 4.29 25.09
N LYS A 244 26.86 3.70 24.43
CA LYS A 244 26.90 3.36 23.00
C LYS A 244 25.63 3.82 22.28
N PRO A 245 25.76 4.42 21.09
CA PRO A 245 24.60 4.75 20.27
C PRO A 245 23.91 3.48 19.76
N ARG A 246 22.60 3.55 19.55
CA ARG A 246 21.85 2.50 18.86
C ARG A 246 22.02 2.71 17.36
N VAL A 247 22.63 1.75 16.67
CA VAL A 247 22.92 1.86 15.24
C VAL A 247 22.20 0.75 14.48
N TYR A 248 21.32 1.15 13.57
CA TYR A 248 20.74 0.28 12.56
C TYR A 248 21.52 0.42 11.25
N ARG A 249 21.79 -0.68 10.56
CA ARG A 249 22.39 -0.68 9.22
C ARG A 249 21.49 -1.35 8.21
N TYR A 250 21.45 -0.81 7.01
CA TYR A 250 20.52 -1.24 5.97
C TYR A 250 21.32 -1.62 4.73
N GLY A 251 21.20 -2.88 4.32
CA GLY A 251 21.80 -3.41 3.10
C GLY A 251 20.79 -3.46 1.97
N TRP A 252 21.23 -3.12 0.76
CA TRP A 252 20.38 -3.06 -0.43
C TRP A 252 20.89 -3.99 -1.52
N SER A 253 19.96 -4.64 -2.21
CA SER A 253 20.25 -5.44 -3.39
C SER A 253 20.60 -4.57 -4.60
N GLY A 254 21.21 -5.18 -5.63
CA GLY A 254 21.46 -4.53 -6.92
C GLY A 254 20.19 -4.09 -7.65
N ALA A 255 19.02 -4.64 -7.28
CA ALA A 255 17.72 -4.26 -7.83
C ALA A 255 17.06 -3.08 -7.08
N GLY A 256 17.73 -2.51 -6.07
CA GLY A 256 17.17 -1.40 -5.30
C GLY A 256 16.21 -1.79 -4.18
N LEU A 257 16.02 -3.09 -3.92
CA LEU A 257 15.18 -3.61 -2.83
C LEU A 257 16.00 -3.81 -1.55
N LEU A 258 15.41 -3.53 -0.39
CA LEU A 258 16.05 -3.72 0.91
C LEU A 258 16.35 -5.20 1.13
N ASP A 259 17.62 -5.54 1.25
CA ASP A 259 18.13 -6.91 1.37
C ASP A 259 18.17 -7.36 2.83
N HIS A 260 18.68 -6.51 3.73
CA HIS A 260 18.69 -6.80 5.15
C HIS A 260 18.74 -5.54 6.02
N VAL A 261 18.37 -5.70 7.29
CA VAL A 261 18.56 -4.72 8.36
C VAL A 261 19.33 -5.37 9.50
N GLU A 262 20.41 -4.73 9.95
CA GLU A 262 21.13 -5.10 11.17
C GLU A 262 20.67 -4.18 12.29
N ALA A 263 20.20 -4.77 13.38
CA ALA A 263 19.72 -4.07 14.56
C ALA A 263 20.86 -3.82 15.56
N PRO A 264 20.69 -2.85 16.51
CA PRO A 264 21.73 -2.50 17.47
C PRO A 264 22.17 -3.63 18.41
N ASP A 265 21.31 -4.63 18.61
CA ASP A 265 21.56 -5.83 19.41
C ASP A 265 22.33 -6.92 18.65
N GLY A 266 22.72 -6.65 17.39
CA GLY A 266 23.41 -7.59 16.52
C GLY A 266 22.47 -8.54 15.79
N ALA A 267 21.15 -8.47 15.98
CA ALA A 267 20.21 -9.23 15.17
C ALA A 267 20.22 -8.75 13.72
N ARG A 268 19.93 -9.66 12.78
CA ARG A 268 19.86 -9.37 11.34
C ARG A 268 18.56 -9.89 10.77
N VAL A 269 17.82 -9.02 10.09
CA VAL A 269 16.58 -9.36 9.39
C VAL A 269 16.86 -9.34 7.90
N GLU A 270 16.69 -10.47 7.21
CA GLU A 270 16.95 -10.61 5.78
C GLU A 270 15.65 -10.81 5.00
N PHE A 271 15.60 -10.24 3.80
CA PHE A 271 14.43 -10.30 2.92
C PHE A 271 14.78 -10.91 1.56
N GLU A 272 13.89 -11.74 1.02
CA GLU A 272 13.98 -12.25 -0.34
C GLU A 272 12.74 -11.86 -1.14
N TYR A 273 12.94 -11.54 -2.42
CA TYR A 273 11.90 -11.10 -3.34
C TYR A 273 11.85 -11.99 -4.58
N ASP A 274 10.66 -12.07 -5.16
CA ASP A 274 10.50 -12.61 -6.50
C ASP A 274 10.78 -11.54 -7.59
N PRO A 275 10.82 -11.93 -8.88
CA PRO A 275 11.03 -11.00 -9.99
C PRO A 275 9.94 -9.93 -10.18
N LEU A 276 8.81 -10.02 -9.46
CA LEU A 276 7.75 -9.00 -9.43
C LEU A 276 7.90 -8.06 -8.23
N ALA A 277 9.06 -8.10 -7.55
CA ALA A 277 9.40 -7.34 -6.35
C ALA A 277 8.47 -7.62 -5.15
N ARG A 278 7.83 -8.80 -5.12
CA ARG A 278 7.04 -9.23 -3.96
C ARG A 278 7.96 -9.89 -2.97
N ARG A 279 7.86 -9.50 -1.71
CA ARG A 279 8.62 -10.16 -0.65
C ARG A 279 8.07 -11.57 -0.45
N VAL A 280 8.89 -12.57 -0.70
CA VAL A 280 8.52 -14.00 -0.58
C VAL A 280 9.09 -14.65 0.67
N ARG A 281 10.12 -14.07 1.28
CA ARG A 281 10.71 -14.56 2.54
C ARG A 281 11.23 -13.44 3.43
N LYS A 282 11.09 -13.61 4.73
CA LYS A 282 11.78 -12.87 5.80
C LYS A 282 12.48 -13.87 6.73
N ARG A 283 13.75 -13.64 7.04
CA ARG A 283 14.52 -14.43 8.02
C ARG A 283 15.00 -13.51 9.12
N VAL A 284 14.69 -13.86 10.36
CA VAL A 284 15.20 -13.17 11.54
C VAL A 284 16.33 -14.02 12.10
N LEU A 285 17.54 -13.48 12.10
CA LEU A 285 18.72 -14.09 12.68
C LEU A 285 19.09 -13.36 13.97
N ALA A 286 19.31 -14.11 15.03
CA ALA A 286 19.78 -13.59 16.31
C ALA A 286 21.29 -13.88 16.46
N TRP A 287 22.00 -12.97 17.13
CA TRP A 287 23.39 -13.21 17.52
C TRP A 287 23.44 -14.27 18.62
N ASP A 288 24.19 -15.35 18.38
CA ASP A 288 24.48 -16.38 19.37
C ASP A 288 25.90 -16.14 19.91
N GLU A 289 25.98 -15.60 21.12
CA GLU A 289 27.25 -15.30 21.79
C GLU A 289 28.14 -16.54 22.00
N ALA A 290 27.54 -17.71 22.26
CA ALA A 290 28.29 -18.93 22.49
C ALA A 290 28.90 -19.48 21.19
N ALA A 291 28.18 -19.32 20.08
CA ALA A 291 28.66 -19.71 18.75
C ALA A 291 29.49 -18.63 18.05
N GLY A 292 29.46 -17.38 18.54
CA GLY A 292 30.09 -16.23 17.88
C GLY A 292 29.55 -15.98 16.46
N ALA A 293 28.27 -16.28 16.23
CA ALA A 293 27.68 -16.26 14.88
C ALA A 293 26.17 -16.00 14.90
N LEU A 294 25.66 -15.47 13.78
CA LEU A 294 24.22 -15.35 13.55
C LEU A 294 23.57 -16.73 13.37
N ARG A 295 22.46 -16.96 14.08
CA ARG A 295 21.63 -18.17 13.97
C ARG A 295 20.22 -17.78 13.58
N LEU A 296 19.61 -18.57 12.69
CA LEU A 296 18.19 -18.39 12.35
C LEU A 296 17.36 -18.52 13.64
N ALA A 297 16.53 -17.54 13.93
CA ALA A 297 15.58 -17.56 15.03
C ALA A 297 14.15 -17.80 14.52
N ARG A 298 13.81 -17.21 13.37
CA ARG A 298 12.48 -17.35 12.75
C ARG A 298 12.57 -17.16 11.24
N GLU A 299 11.79 -17.92 10.50
CA GLU A 299 11.57 -17.72 9.07
C GLU A 299 10.07 -17.51 8.81
N THR A 300 9.75 -16.51 8.00
CA THR A 300 8.40 -16.25 7.52
C THR A 300 8.40 -16.28 6.00
N ARG A 301 7.56 -17.13 5.41
CA ARG A 301 7.29 -17.18 3.97
C ARG A 301 5.96 -16.48 3.68
N PHE A 302 5.95 -15.70 2.60
CA PHE A 302 4.76 -14.99 2.12
C PHE A 302 4.28 -15.62 0.81
N VAL A 303 2.97 -15.82 0.69
CA VAL A 303 2.32 -16.40 -0.49
C VAL A 303 1.31 -15.39 -1.03
N TRP A 304 1.45 -15.04 -2.30
CA TRP A 304 0.73 -13.94 -2.94
C TRP A 304 -0.38 -14.41 -3.88
N ASP A 305 -1.36 -13.55 -4.14
CA ASP A 305 -2.37 -13.71 -5.18
C ASP A 305 -2.41 -12.42 -5.96
N GLY A 306 -1.72 -12.40 -7.11
CA GLY A 306 -1.38 -11.14 -7.76
C GLY A 306 -0.57 -10.25 -6.81
N ASP A 307 -1.14 -9.13 -6.39
CA ASP A 307 -0.47 -8.15 -5.53
C ASP A 307 -0.92 -8.13 -4.06
N VAL A 308 -1.88 -8.99 -3.68
CA VAL A 308 -2.35 -9.11 -2.30
C VAL A 308 -1.75 -10.33 -1.60
N LEU A 309 -1.41 -10.18 -0.32
CA LEU A 309 -0.89 -11.26 0.52
C LEU A 309 -2.03 -12.24 0.84
N VAL A 310 -1.80 -13.54 0.69
CA VAL A 310 -2.80 -14.56 1.08
C VAL A 310 -2.35 -15.36 2.28
N HIS A 311 -1.10 -15.85 2.31
CA HIS A 311 -0.60 -16.63 3.45
C HIS A 311 0.69 -16.08 3.99
N GLU A 312 0.77 -16.05 5.32
CA GLU A 312 1.99 -15.93 6.09
C GLU A 312 2.27 -17.27 6.77
N ILE A 313 3.41 -17.88 6.44
CA ILE A 313 3.83 -19.18 6.99
C ILE A 313 5.07 -18.94 7.85
N THR A 314 4.92 -19.06 9.16
CA THR A 314 5.99 -18.87 10.13
C THR A 314 6.53 -20.21 10.63
N ARG A 315 7.85 -20.37 10.62
CA ARG A 315 8.59 -21.55 11.11
C ARG A 315 9.72 -21.15 12.04
N SER A 316 9.87 -21.89 13.13
CA SER A 316 11.10 -21.94 13.92
C SER A 316 12.19 -22.75 13.20
N PRO A 317 13.46 -22.66 13.62
CA PRO A 317 14.54 -23.45 13.03
C PRO A 317 14.29 -24.96 13.13
N ALA A 318 13.74 -25.41 14.26
CA ALA A 318 13.38 -26.82 14.46
C ALA A 318 12.28 -27.27 13.50
N GLN A 319 11.24 -26.44 13.30
CA GLN A 319 10.18 -26.72 12.33
C GLN A 319 10.69 -26.72 10.89
N ARG A 320 11.66 -25.85 10.57
CA ARG A 320 12.26 -25.76 9.22
C ARG A 320 13.12 -26.98 8.87
N ALA A 321 13.80 -27.55 9.86
CA ALA A 321 14.66 -28.73 9.71
C ALA A 321 13.88 -30.06 9.81
N ALA A 322 12.64 -30.03 10.30
CA ALA A 322 11.83 -31.23 10.45
C ALA A 322 11.48 -31.86 9.10
N ALA A 323 11.40 -33.20 9.08
CA ALA A 323 10.87 -33.94 7.95
C ALA A 323 9.36 -33.64 7.74
N PRO A 324 8.81 -33.90 6.54
CA PRO A 324 7.37 -33.80 6.30
C PRO A 324 6.58 -34.59 7.36
N GLY A 325 5.64 -33.93 8.06
CA GLY A 325 4.87 -34.51 9.17
C GLY A 325 5.32 -34.13 10.58
N GLY A 326 6.36 -33.30 10.73
CA GLY A 326 6.74 -32.69 12.02
C GLY A 326 5.78 -31.57 12.48
N ALA A 327 6.12 -30.89 13.58
CA ALA A 327 5.30 -29.82 14.14
C ALA A 327 4.92 -28.77 13.07
N ALA A 328 3.61 -28.54 12.92
CA ALA A 328 3.07 -27.71 11.84
C ALA A 328 3.57 -26.26 11.95
N ALA A 329 3.86 -25.65 10.80
CA ALA A 329 4.13 -24.22 10.71
C ALA A 329 2.89 -23.44 11.14
N SER A 330 3.09 -22.27 11.73
CA SER A 330 1.99 -21.33 11.96
C SER A 330 1.60 -20.71 10.63
N VAL A 331 0.33 -20.84 10.23
CA VAL A 331 -0.19 -20.28 8.98
C VAL A 331 -1.29 -19.29 9.32
N ARG A 332 -1.10 -18.03 8.90
CA ARG A 332 -2.13 -17.00 8.93
C ARG A 332 -2.58 -16.73 7.50
N THR A 333 -3.90 -16.69 7.30
CA THR A 333 -4.49 -16.50 5.96
C THR A 333 -5.28 -15.20 5.91
N TYR A 334 -5.09 -14.38 4.88
CA TYR A 334 -5.75 -13.08 4.72
C TYR A 334 -6.76 -13.09 3.58
N CYS A 335 -7.89 -12.42 3.80
CA CYS A 335 -8.94 -12.16 2.81
C CYS A 335 -9.14 -10.66 2.66
N PHE A 336 -9.18 -10.20 1.41
CA PHE A 336 -9.36 -8.80 1.04
C PHE A 336 -10.70 -8.62 0.32
N MET A 337 -11.23 -7.40 0.35
CA MET A 337 -12.46 -7.06 -0.38
C MET A 337 -12.16 -6.99 -1.87
N ASP A 338 -12.59 -8.03 -2.60
CA ASP A 338 -12.32 -8.17 -4.04
C ASP A 338 -10.83 -8.00 -4.36
N ASP A 339 -10.47 -7.41 -5.51
CA ASP A 339 -9.08 -7.19 -5.90
C ASP A 339 -8.51 -5.86 -5.32
N SER A 340 -8.91 -5.50 -4.09
CA SER A 340 -8.45 -4.30 -3.40
C SER A 340 -7.44 -4.61 -2.27
N PHE A 341 -6.88 -3.57 -1.68
CA PHE A 341 -5.99 -3.66 -0.52
C PHE A 341 -6.73 -3.49 0.82
N VAL A 342 -8.06 -3.50 0.81
CA VAL A 342 -8.90 -3.36 2.00
C VAL A 342 -9.11 -4.74 2.63
N PRO A 343 -8.57 -5.02 3.82
CA PRO A 343 -8.73 -6.33 4.46
C PRO A 343 -10.18 -6.53 4.91
N ALA A 344 -10.67 -7.75 4.73
CA ALA A 344 -12.01 -8.18 5.10
C ALA A 344 -11.98 -9.06 6.35
N ALA A 345 -11.10 -10.08 6.34
CA ALA A 345 -10.93 -11.03 7.43
C ALA A 345 -9.53 -11.67 7.38
N HIS A 346 -9.07 -12.22 8.50
CA HIS A 346 -7.93 -13.14 8.53
C HIS A 346 -8.21 -14.34 9.43
N ARG A 347 -7.62 -15.48 9.08
CA ARG A 347 -7.66 -16.69 9.87
C ARG A 347 -6.38 -16.80 10.68
N GLU A 348 -6.52 -16.90 12.00
CA GLU A 348 -5.41 -17.16 12.91
C GLU A 348 -4.88 -18.59 12.76
N ALA A 349 -3.69 -18.84 13.31
CA ALA A 349 -3.06 -20.16 13.25
C ALA A 349 -3.85 -21.26 13.98
N ASP A 350 -4.73 -20.88 14.91
CA ASP A 350 -5.65 -21.77 15.62
C ASP A 350 -6.94 -22.06 14.83
N GLY A 351 -7.09 -21.48 13.63
CA GLY A 351 -8.25 -21.65 12.75
C GLY A 351 -9.39 -20.65 12.96
N ARG A 352 -9.32 -19.78 13.97
CA ARG A 352 -10.38 -18.78 14.20
C ARG A 352 -10.32 -17.66 13.16
N TRP A 353 -11.49 -17.21 12.71
CA TRP A 353 -11.63 -16.03 11.85
C TRP A 353 -11.73 -14.76 12.68
N VAL A 354 -11.06 -13.73 12.19
CA VAL A 354 -11.08 -12.36 12.72
C VAL A 354 -11.49 -11.44 11.58
N HIS A 355 -12.40 -10.51 11.84
CA HIS A 355 -13.00 -9.63 10.83
C HIS A 355 -12.60 -8.16 11.04
N TYR A 356 -12.31 -7.46 9.95
CA TYR A 356 -11.79 -6.10 10.00
C TYR A 356 -12.91 -5.05 9.93
N VAL A 357 -12.87 -4.09 10.86
CA VAL A 357 -13.53 -2.79 10.73
C VAL A 357 -12.48 -1.79 10.27
N ASN A 358 -12.72 -1.16 9.12
CA ASN A 358 -11.77 -0.25 8.50
C ASN A 358 -12.28 1.19 8.50
N ASP A 359 -11.33 2.13 8.46
CA ASP A 359 -11.57 3.55 8.24
C ASP A 359 -12.00 3.86 6.78
N PRO A 360 -12.25 5.14 6.42
CA PRO A 360 -12.70 5.52 5.08
C PRO A 360 -11.76 5.12 3.94
N VAL A 361 -10.44 5.01 4.18
CA VAL A 361 -9.46 4.62 3.15
C VAL A 361 -9.13 3.13 3.17
N GLY A 362 -9.71 2.36 4.08
CA GLY A 362 -9.51 0.92 4.18
C GLY A 362 -8.42 0.49 5.16
N THR A 363 -8.00 1.38 6.05
CA THR A 363 -7.06 1.10 7.13
C THR A 363 -7.76 0.36 8.27
N PRO A 364 -7.22 -0.77 8.78
CA PRO A 364 -7.74 -1.44 9.96
C PRO A 364 -7.83 -0.53 11.19
N GLU A 365 -8.97 -0.56 11.89
CA GLU A 365 -9.18 0.13 13.17
C GLU A 365 -9.57 -0.83 14.29
N GLN A 366 -10.41 -1.81 13.99
CA GLN A 366 -10.85 -2.83 14.96
C GLN A 366 -10.86 -4.21 14.32
N LEU A 367 -10.64 -5.21 15.17
CA LEU A 367 -10.69 -6.62 14.86
C LEU A 367 -11.85 -7.23 15.65
N LEU A 368 -12.73 -7.95 14.96
CA LEU A 368 -13.91 -8.57 15.54
C LEU A 368 -13.83 -10.10 15.46
N ASP A 369 -14.38 -10.79 16.45
CA ASP A 369 -14.72 -12.21 16.28
C ASP A 369 -16.01 -12.38 15.46
N ASP A 370 -16.41 -13.63 15.23
CA ASP A 370 -17.62 -13.98 14.48
C ASP A 370 -18.93 -13.42 15.09
N ALA A 371 -18.96 -13.19 16.42
CA ALA A 371 -20.11 -12.67 17.13
C ALA A 371 -20.14 -11.13 17.18
N GLY A 372 -19.10 -10.45 16.67
CA GLY A 372 -18.97 -9.00 16.66
C GLY A 372 -18.36 -8.41 17.94
N ALA A 373 -17.74 -9.24 18.79
CA ALA A 373 -16.96 -8.74 19.92
C ALA A 373 -15.60 -8.24 19.45
N ILE A 374 -15.11 -7.14 20.04
CA ILE A 374 -13.81 -6.57 19.70
C ILE A 374 -12.71 -7.41 20.33
N VAL A 375 -11.88 -8.04 19.50
CA VAL A 375 -10.73 -8.88 19.86
C VAL A 375 -9.39 -8.21 19.52
N GLY A 376 -9.41 -6.97 19.04
CA GLY A 376 -8.21 -6.17 18.85
C GLY A 376 -8.53 -4.78 18.32
N SER A 377 -7.62 -3.83 18.54
CA SER A 377 -7.75 -2.46 18.06
C SER A 377 -6.42 -1.92 17.55
N LEU A 378 -6.50 -1.01 16.58
CA LEU A 378 -5.36 -0.25 16.09
C LEU A 378 -5.63 1.23 16.30
N GLU A 379 -4.68 1.89 16.94
CA GLU A 379 -4.69 3.33 17.13
C GLU A 379 -4.05 3.99 15.92
N ARG A 380 -4.81 4.88 15.26
CA ARG A 380 -4.32 5.65 14.12
C ARG A 380 -3.45 6.80 14.62
N ARG A 381 -2.24 6.89 14.08
CA ARG A 381 -1.37 8.08 14.14
C ARG A 381 -1.45 8.82 12.81
N ALA A 382 -0.88 10.01 12.72
CA ALA A 382 -0.94 10.79 11.48
C ALA A 382 -0.33 10.04 10.29
N PHE A 383 0.85 9.46 10.51
CA PHE A 383 1.68 8.82 9.48
C PHE A 383 2.00 7.37 9.84
N GLY A 384 1.11 6.68 10.55
CA GLY A 384 1.32 5.30 10.97
C GLY A 384 0.18 4.75 11.82
N LEU A 385 0.34 3.52 12.32
CA LEU A 385 -0.59 2.90 13.27
C LEU A 385 0.18 2.28 14.43
N GLU A 386 -0.40 2.36 15.61
CA GLU A 386 0.10 1.67 16.80
C GLU A 386 -0.93 0.61 17.20
N ALA A 387 -0.52 -0.66 17.25
CA ALA A 387 -1.42 -1.74 17.64
C ALA A 387 -1.66 -1.72 19.16
N GLN A 388 -2.91 -1.70 19.58
CA GLN A 388 -3.30 -1.87 20.99
C GLN A 388 -3.64 -3.34 21.24
N HIS A 389 -2.96 -3.96 22.20
CA HIS A 389 -3.04 -5.39 22.48
C HIS A 389 -4.07 -5.72 23.55
N ASP A 390 -5.30 -5.23 23.38
CA ASP A 390 -6.32 -5.29 24.44
C ASP A 390 -7.28 -6.49 24.29
N GLY A 391 -7.23 -7.24 23.18
CA GLY A 391 -8.25 -8.26 22.85
C GLY A 391 -7.78 -9.64 22.37
N GLY A 392 -6.47 -9.93 22.40
CA GLY A 392 -5.91 -11.25 22.09
C GLY A 392 -5.69 -11.57 20.61
N ALA A 393 -6.25 -10.81 19.66
CA ALA A 393 -5.92 -10.88 18.24
C ALA A 393 -5.08 -9.66 17.79
N SER A 394 -4.24 -9.85 16.77
CA SER A 394 -3.40 -8.79 16.21
C SER A 394 -3.18 -8.97 14.71
N THR A 395 -2.85 -7.87 14.02
CA THR A 395 -2.59 -7.87 12.58
C THR A 395 -1.32 -7.07 12.28
N PRO A 396 -0.45 -7.53 11.35
CA PRO A 396 0.68 -6.73 10.85
C PRO A 396 0.24 -5.75 9.75
N LEU A 397 -0.99 -5.85 9.24
CA LEU A 397 -1.49 -4.93 8.22
C LEU A 397 -1.61 -3.50 8.78
N ARG A 398 -1.16 -2.50 8.00
CA ARG A 398 -1.15 -1.08 8.37
C ARG A 398 -2.04 -0.28 7.41
N LEU A 399 -1.55 0.83 6.84
CA LEU A 399 -2.26 1.49 5.75
C LEU A 399 -2.40 0.49 4.57
N PRO A 400 -3.39 0.66 3.67
CA PRO A 400 -3.58 -0.27 2.56
C PRO A 400 -2.29 -0.53 1.76
N GLY A 401 -1.93 -1.81 1.63
CA GLY A 401 -0.69 -2.29 0.99
C GLY A 401 0.53 -2.41 1.91
N GLN A 402 0.42 -1.96 3.16
CA GLN A 402 1.52 -1.99 4.13
C GLN A 402 1.46 -3.18 5.09
N TYR A 403 2.63 -3.72 5.39
CA TYR A 403 2.85 -4.79 6.37
C TYR A 403 3.96 -4.38 7.35
N GLU A 404 3.69 -4.38 8.66
CA GLU A 404 4.69 -4.07 9.69
C GLU A 404 5.65 -5.23 9.94
N ASP A 405 6.95 -4.94 9.90
CA ASP A 405 7.99 -5.79 10.43
C ASP A 405 8.43 -5.30 11.81
N ALA A 406 7.82 -5.87 12.86
CA ALA A 406 8.09 -5.52 14.25
C ALA A 406 9.59 -5.60 14.61
N GLU A 407 10.36 -6.45 13.95
CA GLU A 407 11.79 -6.60 14.18
C GLU A 407 12.62 -5.37 13.74
N THR A 408 12.09 -4.58 12.79
CA THR A 408 12.78 -3.39 12.25
C THR A 408 12.04 -2.09 12.55
N GLY A 409 10.74 -2.16 12.86
CA GLY A 409 9.84 -1.02 12.96
C GLY A 409 9.43 -0.43 11.59
N LEU A 410 9.94 -0.96 10.49
CA LEU A 410 9.57 -0.53 9.14
C LEU A 410 8.29 -1.22 8.68
N TYR A 411 7.56 -0.54 7.81
CA TYR A 411 6.45 -1.10 7.08
C TYR A 411 6.91 -1.46 5.66
N TYR A 412 6.87 -2.74 5.31
CA TYR A 412 7.00 -3.19 3.94
C TYR A 412 5.83 -2.64 3.11
N ASN A 413 6.13 -1.93 2.02
CA ASN A 413 5.15 -1.37 1.11
C ASN A 413 5.59 -1.64 -0.34
N ARG A 414 5.51 -2.90 -0.75
CA ARG A 414 5.87 -3.41 -2.10
C ARG A 414 7.24 -2.97 -2.58
N TYR A 415 7.32 -1.88 -3.34
CA TYR A 415 8.57 -1.41 -3.94
C TYR A 415 9.46 -0.62 -2.96
N ARG A 416 8.93 -0.22 -1.79
CA ARG A 416 9.67 0.54 -0.79
C ARG A 416 9.41 0.05 0.63
N TYR A 417 10.19 0.56 1.58
CA TYR A 417 9.97 0.41 3.02
C TYR A 417 9.72 1.77 3.63
N TYR A 418 8.66 1.86 4.43
CA TYR A 418 8.20 3.08 5.08
C TYR A 418 8.57 3.07 6.56
N ASP A 419 9.18 4.15 7.04
CA ASP A 419 9.45 4.35 8.46
C ASP A 419 8.33 5.23 9.05
N PRO A 420 7.40 4.67 9.85
CA PRO A 420 6.31 5.45 10.44
C PRO A 420 6.79 6.44 11.51
N ALA A 421 7.94 6.20 12.14
CA ALA A 421 8.50 7.11 13.13
C ALA A 421 9.03 8.39 12.48
N ASP A 422 9.44 8.29 11.22
CA ASP A 422 9.88 9.42 10.41
C ASP A 422 8.83 9.92 9.42
N GLY A 423 7.77 9.17 9.18
CA GLY A 423 6.72 9.53 8.24
C GLY A 423 7.20 9.54 6.78
N MET A 424 8.24 8.77 6.46
CA MET A 424 8.88 8.77 5.14
C MET A 424 9.42 7.39 4.74
N PHE A 425 9.59 7.17 3.46
CA PHE A 425 10.28 5.98 2.93
C PHE A 425 11.79 6.05 3.17
N VAL A 426 12.41 4.88 3.34
CA VAL A 426 13.87 4.75 3.54
C VAL A 426 14.65 4.62 2.21
N SER A 427 13.97 4.77 1.08
CA SER A 427 14.53 4.85 -0.26
C SER A 427 13.72 5.82 -1.12
N PRO A 428 14.32 6.43 -2.15
CA PRO A 428 13.58 7.27 -3.08
C PRO A 428 12.56 6.42 -3.86
N ASP A 429 11.51 7.07 -4.35
CA ASP A 429 10.56 6.47 -5.29
C ASP A 429 11.32 5.91 -6.52
N PRO A 430 11.16 4.63 -6.88
CA PRO A 430 11.76 4.05 -8.08
C PRO A 430 11.35 4.73 -9.38
N LEU A 431 10.20 5.41 -9.42
CA LEU A 431 9.77 6.25 -10.53
C LEU A 431 10.53 7.59 -10.60
N GLY A 432 11.33 7.90 -9.58
CA GLY A 432 12.11 9.13 -9.47
C GLY A 432 11.18 10.35 -9.58
N VAL A 433 11.54 11.30 -10.45
CA VAL A 433 10.73 12.52 -10.64
C VAL A 433 9.34 12.22 -11.24
N ALA A 434 9.14 11.05 -11.86
CA ALA A 434 7.81 10.66 -12.34
C ALA A 434 6.88 10.32 -11.17
N GLY A 435 7.42 10.01 -9.99
CA GLY A 435 6.68 9.84 -8.76
C GLY A 435 6.39 11.15 -7.99
N GLY A 436 6.70 12.31 -8.59
CA GLY A 436 6.54 13.61 -7.95
C GLY A 436 7.81 14.12 -7.27
N SER A 437 7.68 15.26 -6.60
CA SER A 437 8.80 15.95 -5.95
C SER A 437 9.15 15.38 -4.57
N GLY A 438 8.23 14.65 -3.94
CA GLY A 438 8.41 14.02 -2.63
C GLY A 438 9.04 12.64 -2.75
N TYR A 439 10.33 12.55 -3.10
CA TYR A 439 11.01 11.26 -3.34
C TYR A 439 10.89 10.25 -2.20
N TYR A 440 10.84 10.73 -0.96
CA TYR A 440 10.72 9.92 0.25
C TYR A 440 9.37 10.07 0.94
N GLY A 441 8.49 10.95 0.44
CA GLY A 441 7.19 11.17 1.06
C GLY A 441 6.27 9.96 0.89
N TYR A 442 5.45 9.70 1.90
CA TYR A 442 4.18 9.01 1.67
C TYR A 442 3.18 9.99 1.01
N ALA A 443 1.98 9.50 0.72
CA ALA A 443 0.91 10.31 0.17
C ALA A 443 0.66 11.61 0.97
N VAL A 444 0.43 12.72 0.27
CA VAL A 444 0.21 14.05 0.86
C VAL A 444 -0.82 14.05 1.99
N ASN A 445 -1.92 13.30 1.83
CA ASN A 445 -2.90 13.10 2.89
C ASN A 445 -3.12 11.60 3.18
N PRO A 446 -2.58 11.06 4.28
CA PRO A 446 -2.73 9.66 4.66
C PRO A 446 -4.15 9.26 5.10
N PHE A 447 -5.09 10.21 5.21
CA PHE A 447 -6.51 9.96 5.54
C PHE A 447 -7.44 10.02 4.34
N ALA A 448 -6.94 10.45 3.19
CA ALA A 448 -7.71 10.47 1.94
C ALA A 448 -7.05 9.61 0.86
N TRP A 449 -5.72 9.45 0.92
CA TRP A 449 -4.91 8.85 -0.14
C TRP A 449 -4.18 7.62 0.37
N ILE A 450 -4.01 6.66 -0.53
CA ILE A 450 -3.33 5.40 -0.28
C ILE A 450 -2.22 5.21 -1.31
N ASP A 451 -1.12 4.60 -0.88
CA ASP A 451 -0.06 4.12 -1.76
C ASP A 451 0.18 2.64 -1.49
N PRO A 452 -0.60 1.73 -2.12
CA PRO A 452 -0.48 0.29 -1.86
C PRO A 452 0.76 -0.37 -2.46
N PHE A 453 1.45 0.33 -3.35
CA PHE A 453 2.61 -0.19 -4.05
C PHE A 453 3.93 0.42 -3.54
N GLY A 454 3.87 1.42 -2.67
CA GLY A 454 5.04 2.24 -2.39
C GLY A 454 5.53 2.97 -3.63
N LEU A 455 4.63 3.46 -4.49
CA LEU A 455 4.90 4.30 -5.66
C LEU A 455 3.96 5.51 -5.62
N ALA A 456 4.35 6.63 -6.21
CA ALA A 456 3.51 7.83 -6.24
C ALA A 456 2.03 7.55 -6.49
N SER A 457 1.18 8.16 -5.66
CA SER A 457 -0.24 7.86 -5.67
C SER A 457 -0.86 8.33 -6.99
N LEU A 458 -1.90 7.63 -7.44
CA LEU A 458 -2.66 7.95 -8.65
C LEU A 458 -3.15 9.40 -8.70
N ARG A 459 -3.54 9.96 -7.55
CA ARG A 459 -3.94 11.36 -7.44
C ARG A 459 -2.77 12.34 -7.41
N GLU A 460 -1.59 11.96 -6.96
CA GLU A 460 -0.38 12.79 -7.15
C GLU A 460 0.01 12.82 -8.62
N ALA A 461 -0.13 11.71 -9.34
CA ALA A 461 0.02 11.69 -10.79
C ALA A 461 -1.03 12.57 -11.49
N GLU A 462 -2.31 12.50 -11.10
CA GLU A 462 -3.39 13.37 -11.61
C GLU A 462 -3.18 14.85 -11.24
N ARG A 463 -2.83 15.16 -9.99
CA ARG A 463 -2.57 16.53 -9.51
C ARG A 463 -1.32 17.14 -10.15
N LEU A 464 -0.25 16.36 -10.37
CA LEU A 464 0.92 16.81 -11.12
C LEU A 464 0.59 17.08 -12.60
N LEU A 465 -0.36 16.33 -13.17
CA LEU A 465 -0.90 16.60 -14.50
C LEU A 465 -1.72 17.91 -14.50
N GLU A 466 -2.60 18.11 -13.51
CA GLU A 466 -3.38 19.35 -13.34
C GLU A 466 -2.49 20.58 -13.08
N ASP A 467 -1.47 20.48 -12.22
CA ASP A 467 -0.49 21.54 -11.94
C ASP A 467 0.39 21.85 -13.17
N SER A 468 0.62 20.85 -14.03
CA SER A 468 1.32 21.03 -15.31
C SER A 468 0.44 21.68 -16.39
N GLU A 469 -0.88 21.58 -16.27
CA GLU A 469 -1.85 22.21 -17.20
C GLU A 469 -2.28 23.61 -16.71
N ASN A 470 -2.25 23.88 -15.40
CA ASN A 470 -2.38 25.24 -14.85
C ASN A 470 -1.12 26.08 -15.00
N ARG A 471 0.03 25.44 -15.25
CA ARG A 471 1.16 26.11 -15.92
C ARG A 471 0.95 25.96 -17.41
N SER A 472 0.18 26.88 -17.96
CA SER A 472 0.25 27.20 -19.38
C SER A 472 1.71 27.35 -19.79
N PHE A 473 2.32 26.29 -20.33
CA PHE A 473 3.28 26.44 -21.39
C PHE A 473 2.48 27.05 -22.52
N GLY A 474 2.39 28.39 -22.48
CA GLY A 474 1.99 29.17 -23.62
C GLY A 474 2.77 28.62 -24.80
N ASN A 475 2.03 28.15 -25.79
CA ASN A 475 2.60 27.98 -27.11
C ASN A 475 3.27 29.32 -27.46
N ASN A 476 4.58 29.26 -27.63
CA ASN A 476 5.44 30.23 -28.29
C ASN A 476 5.76 31.57 -27.57
N VAL A 477 7.08 31.68 -27.32
CA VAL A 477 7.93 32.87 -27.53
C VAL A 477 7.85 34.00 -26.49
N GLY A 478 8.89 34.02 -25.64
CA GLY A 478 9.61 35.24 -25.29
C GLY A 478 9.17 36.00 -24.04
N HIS A 479 9.91 35.79 -22.93
CA HIS A 479 10.42 36.81 -21.99
C HIS A 479 11.31 36.03 -21.01
N ALA A 480 12.63 35.97 -21.15
CA ALA A 480 13.51 37.10 -20.90
C ALA A 480 12.91 38.08 -19.87
N ARG A 481 12.94 37.72 -18.58
CA ARG A 481 13.37 38.74 -17.62
C ARG A 481 14.86 38.88 -17.79
N ALA A 482 15.23 39.95 -18.47
CA ALA A 482 16.56 40.50 -18.48
C ALA A 482 17.07 40.56 -17.03
N HIS A 483 18.17 39.86 -16.76
CA HIS A 483 19.11 40.39 -15.80
C HIS A 483 19.76 41.58 -16.51
N VAL A 484 19.51 42.81 -16.03
CA VAL A 484 20.33 43.96 -16.41
C VAL A 484 21.72 43.65 -15.82
N PRO A 485 22.77 43.42 -16.63
CA PRO A 485 24.11 43.33 -16.08
C PRO A 485 24.46 44.69 -15.48
N GLY A 486 25.17 44.71 -14.36
CA GLY A 486 25.94 45.90 -13.99
C GLY A 486 26.83 46.29 -15.19
N PRO A 487 27.04 47.60 -15.46
CA PRO A 487 27.74 48.02 -16.66
C PRO A 487 29.15 47.41 -16.72
N GLY A 488 29.40 46.55 -17.73
CA GLY A 488 30.76 46.07 -18.08
C GLY A 488 30.99 44.57 -18.35
N GLN A 489 29.98 43.69 -18.50
CA GLN A 489 30.22 42.25 -18.77
C GLN A 489 29.73 41.77 -20.15
N ASP A 490 30.57 40.96 -20.82
CA ASP A 490 30.41 40.45 -22.19
C ASP A 490 29.44 39.24 -22.29
N PRO A 491 28.35 39.33 -23.08
CA PRO A 491 27.34 38.26 -23.23
C PRO A 491 27.81 36.95 -23.87
N ALA A 492 28.95 36.92 -24.57
CA ALA A 492 29.35 35.73 -25.34
C ALA A 492 29.83 34.54 -24.48
N ALA A 493 30.26 34.79 -23.24
CA ALA A 493 30.83 33.78 -22.36
C ALA A 493 29.79 32.87 -21.65
N LEU A 494 28.50 33.25 -21.61
CA LEU A 494 27.45 32.47 -20.93
C LEU A 494 26.77 31.41 -21.82
N ALA A 495 26.95 31.46 -23.14
CA ALA A 495 26.27 30.56 -24.09
C ALA A 495 26.87 29.15 -24.18
N THR A 496 27.99 28.87 -23.53
CA THR A 496 28.78 27.63 -23.71
C THR A 496 28.57 26.54 -22.64
N SER A 497 27.74 26.76 -21.62
CA SER A 497 27.40 25.70 -20.64
C SER A 497 26.10 24.96 -21.00
N ARG A 498 26.19 23.96 -21.89
CA ARG A 498 25.04 23.08 -22.24
C ARG A 498 25.06 21.76 -21.44
N PRO A 499 23.90 21.23 -21.03
CA PRO A 499 23.78 19.95 -20.33
C PRO A 499 24.15 18.75 -21.23
N THR A 500 24.74 17.71 -20.62
CA THR A 500 25.31 16.52 -21.30
C THR A 500 24.24 15.59 -21.90
N LYS A 501 24.59 14.85 -22.96
CA LYS A 501 23.70 13.99 -23.76
C LYS A 501 22.83 13.00 -22.95
N GLN A 502 23.29 12.50 -21.80
CA GLN A 502 22.52 11.60 -20.92
C GLN A 502 21.26 12.26 -20.32
N THR A 503 21.35 13.54 -19.96
CA THR A 503 20.22 14.30 -19.39
C THR A 503 19.11 14.53 -20.41
N ASN A 504 19.44 14.66 -21.71
CA ASN A 504 18.45 14.80 -22.78
C ASN A 504 17.72 13.49 -23.12
N THR A 505 18.35 12.33 -22.96
CA THR A 505 17.70 11.03 -23.22
C THR A 505 16.70 10.67 -22.12
N VAL A 506 17.04 10.93 -20.85
CA VAL A 506 16.15 10.74 -19.69
C VAL A 506 14.97 11.72 -19.74
N PHE A 507 15.19 12.99 -20.11
CA PHE A 507 14.13 14.00 -20.24
C PHE A 507 13.14 13.70 -21.37
N ARG A 508 13.61 13.12 -22.48
CA ARG A 508 12.74 12.69 -23.60
C ARG A 508 11.90 11.46 -23.24
N SER A 509 12.45 10.50 -22.49
CA SER A 509 11.71 9.32 -22.01
C SER A 509 10.60 9.65 -20.99
N ARG A 510 10.84 10.63 -20.09
CA ARG A 510 9.86 11.16 -19.12
C ARG A 510 8.64 11.78 -19.79
N ASN A 511 8.87 12.66 -20.77
CA ASN A 511 7.79 13.27 -21.53
C ASN A 511 7.06 12.24 -22.40
N GLN A 512 7.75 11.21 -22.89
CA GLN A 512 7.15 10.15 -23.70
C GLN A 512 6.26 9.21 -22.88
N ALA A 513 6.64 8.85 -21.64
CA ALA A 513 5.79 8.03 -20.76
C ALA A 513 4.54 8.77 -20.27
N LEU A 514 4.67 10.07 -19.92
CA LEU A 514 3.54 10.92 -19.54
C LEU A 514 2.62 11.24 -20.73
N ARG A 515 3.19 11.53 -21.91
CA ARG A 515 2.42 11.62 -23.16
C ARG A 515 1.77 10.30 -23.53
N SER A 516 2.43 9.17 -23.27
CA SER A 516 1.85 7.84 -23.48
C SER A 516 0.65 7.61 -22.56
N LEU A 517 0.77 7.91 -21.27
CA LEU A 517 -0.35 7.78 -20.34
C LEU A 517 -1.51 8.73 -20.72
N ARG A 518 -1.22 9.98 -21.12
CA ARG A 518 -2.20 10.93 -21.65
C ARG A 518 -2.86 10.42 -22.94
N ASP A 519 -2.08 9.97 -23.90
CA ASP A 519 -2.57 9.46 -25.19
C ASP A 519 -3.38 8.18 -24.97
N ILE A 520 -3.00 7.32 -24.03
CA ILE A 520 -3.79 6.18 -23.57
C ILE A 520 -5.13 6.67 -23.00
N MET A 521 -5.08 7.60 -22.04
CA MET A 521 -6.28 8.14 -21.40
C MET A 521 -7.20 8.90 -22.36
N THR A 522 -6.64 9.51 -23.41
CA THR A 522 -7.39 10.29 -24.42
C THR A 522 -7.90 9.42 -25.56
N ARG A 523 -7.07 8.50 -26.08
CA ARG A 523 -7.44 7.56 -27.16
C ARG A 523 -8.50 6.58 -26.68
N ASP A 524 -8.37 6.13 -25.45
CA ASP A 524 -9.28 5.19 -24.85
C ASP A 524 -10.29 5.90 -23.93
N ASP A 525 -10.42 7.23 -23.97
CA ASP A 525 -11.28 8.02 -23.08
C ASP A 525 -12.72 7.51 -23.07
N ALA A 526 -13.27 7.19 -24.24
CA ALA A 526 -14.59 6.60 -24.36
C ALA A 526 -14.67 5.24 -23.65
N ALA A 527 -13.65 4.38 -23.81
CA ALA A 527 -13.58 3.08 -23.16
C ALA A 527 -13.42 3.23 -21.63
N LEU A 528 -12.55 4.13 -21.17
CA LEU A 528 -12.29 4.41 -19.76
C LEU A 528 -13.46 5.07 -19.04
N ARG A 529 -14.23 5.93 -19.72
CA ARG A 529 -15.49 6.49 -19.21
C ARG A 529 -16.61 5.46 -19.18
N SER A 530 -16.60 4.52 -20.12
CA SER A 530 -17.56 3.42 -20.16
C SER A 530 -17.20 2.25 -19.23
N LEU A 531 -16.00 2.25 -18.63
CA LEU A 531 -15.61 1.25 -17.65
C LEU A 531 -16.60 1.28 -16.48
N ALA A 532 -17.33 0.19 -16.30
CA ALA A 532 -18.11 0.00 -15.11
C ALA A 532 -17.17 -0.24 -13.90
N PRO A 533 -17.64 0.04 -12.67
CA PRO A 533 -16.92 -0.38 -11.47
C PRO A 533 -16.60 -1.89 -11.50
N GLY A 534 -15.37 -2.26 -11.17
CA GLY A 534 -14.82 -3.62 -11.27
C GLY A 534 -14.22 -3.98 -12.63
N GLN A 535 -14.44 -3.19 -13.69
CA GLN A 535 -13.89 -3.49 -15.01
C GLN A 535 -12.47 -2.96 -15.19
N VAL A 536 -11.69 -3.68 -16.01
CA VAL A 536 -10.31 -3.35 -16.35
C VAL A 536 -10.17 -3.16 -17.85
N HIS A 537 -9.65 -2.00 -18.24
CA HIS A 537 -9.22 -1.72 -19.60
C HIS A 537 -7.72 -1.94 -19.72
N SER A 538 -7.31 -2.97 -20.44
CA SER A 538 -5.90 -3.27 -20.71
C SER A 538 -5.55 -3.00 -22.16
N GLY A 539 -4.38 -2.42 -22.37
CA GLY A 539 -3.92 -2.09 -23.71
C GLY A 539 -2.42 -2.08 -23.84
N SER A 540 -1.97 -1.90 -25.08
CA SER A 540 -0.58 -1.58 -25.35
C SER A 540 -0.52 -0.37 -26.26
N TYR A 541 0.25 0.62 -25.86
CA TYR A 541 0.42 1.86 -26.60
C TYR A 541 1.82 1.90 -27.21
N THR A 542 1.89 2.23 -28.50
CA THR A 542 3.14 2.51 -29.23
C THR A 542 3.14 4.01 -29.51
N PRO A 543 4.03 4.79 -28.89
CA PRO A 543 4.08 6.24 -29.10
C PRO A 543 4.31 6.58 -30.58
N ARG A 544 3.54 7.55 -31.12
CA ARG A 544 3.56 7.89 -32.56
C ARG A 544 4.87 8.45 -33.10
N GLU A 545 5.79 8.93 -32.26
CA GLU A 545 7.12 9.39 -32.71
C GLU A 545 8.14 8.24 -32.69
N THR A 546 8.09 7.40 -33.72
CA THR A 546 9.23 6.58 -34.15
C THR A 546 9.99 7.36 -35.23
N LEU A 547 11.14 7.91 -34.86
CA LEU A 547 12.27 8.33 -35.72
C LEU A 547 12.02 8.49 -37.25
N GLU A 548 11.77 9.72 -37.70
CA GLU A 548 12.29 10.21 -38.98
C GLU A 548 13.00 11.54 -38.70
N GLY A 549 14.33 11.57 -38.80
CA GLY A 549 15.09 12.83 -38.75
C GLY A 549 16.42 12.85 -38.01
N LEU A 550 16.96 11.71 -37.54
CA LEU A 550 18.28 11.69 -36.89
C LEU A 550 19.28 10.81 -37.64
N GLU A 551 19.72 11.30 -38.79
CA GLU A 551 21.03 10.89 -39.32
C GLU A 551 22.13 11.45 -38.39
N SER A 552 23.02 10.56 -37.92
CA SER A 552 24.12 10.95 -37.05
C SER A 552 25.15 11.77 -37.83
N ARG A 553 25.47 13.00 -37.40
CA ARG A 553 26.61 13.77 -37.92
C ARG A 553 28.00 13.20 -37.54
N SER A 554 28.07 12.01 -36.93
CA SER A 554 29.32 11.46 -36.39
C SER A 554 29.62 10.00 -36.77
N GLY A 555 28.91 9.41 -37.74
CA GLY A 555 29.25 8.09 -38.29
C GLY A 555 29.28 6.93 -37.29
N GLN A 556 28.71 7.09 -36.08
CA GLN A 556 28.60 6.03 -35.08
C GLN A 556 27.12 5.77 -34.75
N PRO A 557 26.70 4.50 -34.63
CA PRO A 557 25.33 4.16 -34.29
C PRO A 557 25.02 4.59 -32.85
N ALA A 558 23.99 5.42 -32.67
CA ALA A 558 23.48 5.75 -31.35
C ALA A 558 22.86 4.51 -30.69
N GLN A 559 23.22 4.22 -29.43
CA GLN A 559 22.55 3.19 -28.63
C GLN A 559 21.05 3.53 -28.49
N ARG A 560 20.21 2.62 -28.99
CA ARG A 560 18.75 2.71 -28.96
C ARG A 560 18.25 2.38 -27.55
N ALA A 561 17.92 3.41 -26.78
CA ALA A 561 17.14 3.26 -25.55
C ALA A 561 15.92 4.19 -25.63
N CYS A 562 14.90 3.76 -26.35
CA CYS A 562 13.58 4.40 -26.39
C CYS A 562 12.53 3.40 -25.91
N VAL A 563 11.54 3.88 -25.14
CA VAL A 563 10.37 3.08 -24.77
C VAL A 563 9.55 2.88 -26.04
N ASN A 564 9.72 1.74 -26.67
CA ASN A 564 9.07 1.46 -27.96
C ASN A 564 7.62 1.03 -27.78
N ARG A 565 7.22 0.60 -26.57
CA ARG A 565 5.86 0.16 -26.25
C ARG A 565 5.60 0.20 -24.75
N VAL A 566 4.41 0.63 -24.36
CA VAL A 566 3.92 0.56 -22.96
C VAL A 566 2.76 -0.41 -22.90
N THR A 567 2.74 -1.30 -21.90
CA THR A 567 1.54 -2.08 -21.56
C THR A 567 0.92 -1.50 -20.29
N TYR A 568 -0.39 -1.38 -20.26
CA TYR A 568 -1.12 -0.81 -19.14
C TYR A 568 -2.42 -1.56 -18.89
N SER A 569 -2.91 -1.46 -17.65
CA SER A 569 -4.25 -1.86 -17.25
C SER A 569 -4.81 -0.78 -16.33
N ILE A 570 -5.97 -0.23 -16.67
CA ILE A 570 -6.67 0.78 -15.89
C ILE A 570 -8.00 0.18 -15.48
N GLY A 571 -8.22 0.02 -14.17
CA GLY A 571 -9.48 -0.42 -13.60
C GLY A 571 -10.34 0.75 -13.18
N ARG A 572 -11.66 0.56 -13.11
CA ARG A 572 -12.52 1.44 -12.32
C ARG A 572 -12.88 0.70 -11.03
N LEU A 573 -12.58 1.26 -9.87
CA LEU A 573 -12.97 0.67 -8.59
C LEU A 573 -14.49 0.77 -8.37
N PRO A 574 -15.05 -0.05 -7.45
CA PRO A 574 -16.45 0.03 -7.00
C PRO A 574 -16.92 1.45 -6.63
N ASN A 575 -16.03 2.27 -6.10
CA ASN A 575 -16.29 3.67 -5.72
C ASN A 575 -16.29 4.66 -6.93
N GLY A 576 -16.19 4.14 -8.15
CA GLY A 576 -16.19 4.92 -9.38
C GLY A 576 -14.86 5.55 -9.77
N GLN A 577 -13.79 5.37 -9.00
CA GLN A 577 -12.48 5.96 -9.30
C GLN A 577 -11.68 5.11 -10.30
N LEU A 578 -10.94 5.75 -11.20
CA LEU A 578 -10.01 5.05 -12.10
C LEU A 578 -8.69 4.79 -11.38
N HIS A 579 -8.18 3.57 -11.51
CA HIS A 579 -6.94 3.11 -10.91
C HIS A 579 -6.05 2.48 -11.95
N LEU A 580 -4.77 2.86 -11.95
CA LEU A 580 -3.75 2.16 -12.73
C LEU A 580 -3.40 0.86 -12.01
N LEU A 581 -3.89 -0.25 -12.55
CA LEU A 581 -3.67 -1.58 -12.00
C LEU A 581 -2.34 -2.18 -12.49
N HIS A 582 -1.89 -1.75 -13.67
CA HIS A 582 -0.63 -2.21 -14.26
C HIS A 582 -0.06 -1.13 -15.17
N PHE A 583 1.24 -0.87 -15.08
CA PHE A 583 1.95 -0.01 -16.02
C PHE A 583 3.40 -0.46 -16.17
N ALA A 584 3.72 -0.99 -17.35
CA ALA A 584 5.05 -1.51 -17.63
C ALA A 584 5.57 -0.94 -18.96
N PRO A 585 6.60 -0.09 -18.95
CA PRO A 585 7.33 0.27 -20.15
C PRO A 585 8.19 -0.91 -20.62
N ARG A 586 8.08 -1.30 -21.90
CA ARG A 586 9.00 -2.25 -22.52
C ARG A 586 10.18 -1.49 -23.14
N GLN A 587 11.39 -1.78 -22.66
CA GLN A 587 12.61 -1.51 -23.41
C GLN A 587 12.84 -2.68 -24.39
N SER A 588 13.19 -2.37 -25.64
CA SER A 588 13.54 -3.37 -26.65
C SER A 588 14.98 -3.84 -26.49
#